data_AF-A0A354F2L9-F1
#
_entry.id   AF-A0A354F2L9-F1
#
_cell.length_a   1.000
_cell.length_b   1.000
_cell.length_c   1.000
_cell.angle_alpha   90.00
_cell.angle_beta   90.00
_cell.angle_gamma   90.00
#
_symmetry.space_group_name_H-M   'P 1'
#
loop_
_entity.id
_entity.type
_entity.pdbx_description
1 polymer ?
#
loop_
_entity_poly.entity_id
_entity_poly.type
_entity_poly.pdbx_seq_one_letter_code
_entity_poly.pdbx_strand_id
1 'polypeptide(L)'
;MRNPSLTLTHPEASRERLLGFVRKIPGAYIGIKIAALLLILEGQRPGWIIEVLGLTRQSLNQWMHKVNEEGLEALKTKSRTGRPSQLDQEVRVELGQHIEKSPQDFGINRVQWDGPTLVVHLERHFGIKIKVRQAQYWLHQLGYSLKSASYSYLQARKEDAIRFRKALKKTSES
;
A
#
# COMPACT_ATOMS: atom_id res chain seq x y z
N MET A 1 41.02 -12.21 -21.65
CA MET A 1 42.31 -12.31 -20.91
C MET A 1 42.05 -13.05 -19.60
N ARG A 2 42.73 -14.18 -19.34
CA ARG A 2 42.73 -14.80 -18.00
C ARG A 2 43.60 -13.93 -17.11
N ASN A 3 43.09 -13.47 -15.99
CA ASN A 3 43.90 -12.83 -14.94
C ASN A 3 44.19 -13.90 -13.88
N PRO A 4 45.38 -14.55 -13.88
CA PRO A 4 45.66 -15.62 -12.94
C PRO A 4 46.16 -14.99 -11.63
N SER A 5 45.36 -15.10 -10.56
CA SER A 5 45.78 -15.28 -9.14
C SER A 5 44.79 -14.68 -8.12
N LEU A 6 43.76 -13.94 -8.53
CA LEU A 6 42.75 -13.47 -7.57
C LEU A 6 41.70 -14.57 -7.34
N THR A 7 41.92 -15.36 -6.29
CA THR A 7 40.97 -16.38 -5.82
C THR A 7 40.20 -15.86 -4.61
N LEU A 8 38.88 -16.04 -4.65
CA LEU A 8 38.01 -15.72 -3.53
C LEU A 8 38.01 -16.92 -2.56
N THR A 9 38.77 -16.81 -1.46
CA THR A 9 39.01 -17.93 -0.53
C THR A 9 38.10 -17.93 0.70
N HIS A 10 37.36 -16.85 0.94
CA HIS A 10 36.54 -16.72 2.14
C HIS A 10 35.35 -17.70 2.12
N PRO A 11 35.10 -18.48 3.19
CA PRO A 11 34.09 -19.54 3.19
C PRO A 11 32.65 -19.01 3.04
N GLU A 12 32.40 -17.78 3.46
CA GLU A 12 31.08 -17.14 3.29
C GLU A 12 30.86 -16.56 1.90
N ALA A 13 31.90 -16.42 1.10
CA ALA A 13 31.84 -15.83 -0.23
C ALA A 13 31.50 -16.88 -1.31
N SER A 14 30.61 -17.82 -0.96
CA SER A 14 30.08 -18.79 -1.91
C SER A 14 29.11 -18.12 -2.88
N ARG A 15 28.98 -18.69 -4.09
CA ARG A 15 28.07 -18.19 -5.13
C ARG A 15 26.65 -17.95 -4.60
N GLU A 16 26.10 -18.93 -3.89
CA GLU A 16 24.74 -18.85 -3.35
C GLU A 16 24.59 -17.75 -2.31
N ARG A 17 25.59 -17.56 -1.44
CA ARG A 17 25.58 -16.51 -0.43
C ARG A 17 25.71 -15.12 -1.05
N LEU A 18 26.56 -14.95 -2.06
CA LEU A 18 26.68 -13.69 -2.79
C LEU A 18 25.37 -13.33 -3.50
N LEU A 19 24.75 -14.28 -4.21
CA LEU A 19 23.44 -14.07 -4.84
C LEU A 19 22.33 -13.81 -3.82
N GLY A 20 22.37 -14.47 -2.66
CA GLY A 20 21.48 -14.20 -1.53
C GLY A 20 21.68 -12.81 -0.94
N PHE A 21 22.93 -12.34 -0.87
CA PHE A 21 23.30 -11.02 -0.34
C PHE A 21 22.82 -9.88 -1.24
N VAL A 22 22.90 -10.04 -2.56
CA VAL A 22 22.32 -9.10 -3.54
C VAL A 22 20.85 -8.83 -3.24
N ARG A 23 20.06 -9.84 -2.86
CA ARG A 23 18.62 -9.68 -2.57
C ARG A 23 18.35 -8.81 -1.34
N LYS A 24 19.30 -8.73 -0.41
CA LYS A 24 19.18 -7.93 0.82
C LYS A 24 19.51 -6.46 0.59
N ILE A 25 20.30 -6.16 -0.44
CA ILE A 25 20.75 -4.79 -0.74
C ILE A 25 19.76 -4.12 -1.69
N PRO A 26 19.09 -3.02 -1.28
CA PRO A 26 18.25 -2.23 -2.16
C PRO A 26 19.05 -1.75 -3.37
N GLY A 27 18.52 -1.96 -4.58
CA GLY A 27 19.15 -1.48 -5.82
C GLY A 27 20.30 -2.34 -6.37
N ALA A 28 20.86 -3.30 -5.62
CA ALA A 28 21.94 -4.16 -6.12
C ALA A 28 21.55 -4.94 -7.38
N TYR A 29 20.28 -5.32 -7.49
CA TYR A 29 19.77 -6.01 -8.66
C TYR A 29 19.80 -5.14 -9.94
N ILE A 30 19.70 -3.81 -9.82
CA ILE A 30 19.89 -2.90 -10.96
C ILE A 30 21.33 -2.99 -11.48
N GLY A 31 22.31 -3.02 -10.58
CA GLY A 31 23.71 -3.25 -10.92
C GLY A 31 23.92 -4.56 -11.70
N ILE A 32 23.25 -5.64 -11.29
CA ILE A 32 23.29 -6.92 -12.03
C ILE A 32 22.72 -6.80 -13.44
N LYS A 33 21.61 -6.08 -13.63
CA LYS A 33 21.05 -5.85 -14.98
C LYS A 33 22.05 -5.12 -15.86
N ILE A 34 22.65 -4.05 -15.34
CA ILE A 34 23.64 -3.26 -16.06
C ILE A 34 24.85 -4.14 -16.42
N ALA A 35 25.39 -4.89 -15.46
CA ALA A 35 26.50 -5.80 -15.71
C ALA A 35 26.16 -6.86 -16.78
N ALA A 36 24.96 -7.44 -16.75
CA ALA A 36 24.52 -8.41 -17.74
C ALA A 36 24.50 -7.82 -19.16
N LEU A 37 23.97 -6.59 -19.31
CA LEU A 37 23.91 -5.90 -20.60
C LEU A 37 25.29 -5.47 -21.10
N LEU A 38 26.17 -5.00 -20.21
CA LEU A 38 27.56 -4.71 -20.55
C LEU A 38 28.28 -5.96 -21.07
N LEU A 39 28.11 -7.11 -20.41
CA LEU A 39 28.70 -8.36 -20.88
C LEU A 39 28.17 -8.81 -22.24
N ILE A 40 26.91 -8.52 -22.56
CA ILE A 40 26.35 -8.73 -23.90
C ILE A 40 27.03 -7.83 -24.94
N LEU A 41 27.24 -6.55 -24.62
CA LEU A 41 27.93 -5.61 -25.50
C LEU A 41 29.39 -6.01 -25.74
N GLU A 42 30.06 -6.59 -24.73
CA GLU A 42 31.40 -7.19 -24.82
C GLU A 42 31.42 -8.55 -25.58
N GLY A 43 30.30 -8.95 -26.17
CA GLY A 43 30.20 -10.17 -26.98
C GLY A 43 30.22 -11.47 -26.18
N GLN A 44 30.01 -11.42 -24.86
CA GLN A 44 29.96 -12.64 -24.04
C GLN A 44 28.72 -13.47 -24.36
N ARG A 45 28.87 -14.79 -24.25
CA ARG A 45 27.78 -15.73 -24.58
C ARG A 45 26.63 -15.59 -23.56
N PRO A 46 25.37 -15.42 -24.01
CA PRO A 46 24.24 -15.26 -23.09
C PRO A 46 24.11 -16.38 -22.06
N GLY A 47 24.40 -17.64 -22.44
CA GLY A 47 24.36 -18.78 -21.52
C GLY A 47 25.34 -18.63 -20.36
N TRP A 48 26.58 -18.22 -20.64
CA TRP A 48 27.59 -17.99 -19.62
C TRP A 48 27.22 -16.84 -18.68
N ILE A 49 26.68 -15.74 -19.22
CA ILE A 49 26.23 -14.59 -18.42
C ILE A 49 25.14 -15.00 -17.42
N ILE A 50 24.17 -15.79 -17.88
CA ILE A 50 23.06 -16.29 -17.07
C ILE A 50 23.55 -17.19 -15.95
N GLU A 51 24.50 -18.08 -16.24
CA GLU A 51 25.13 -18.95 -15.25
C GLU A 51 25.93 -18.16 -14.20
N VAL A 52 26.72 -17.17 -14.62
CA VAL A 52 27.55 -16.37 -13.70
C VAL A 52 26.68 -15.50 -12.80
N LEU A 53 25.69 -14.80 -13.36
CA LEU A 53 24.86 -13.83 -12.64
C LEU A 53 23.64 -14.46 -11.96
N GLY A 54 23.41 -15.77 -12.14
CA GLY A 54 22.25 -16.46 -11.55
C GLY A 54 20.92 -15.96 -12.10
N LEU A 55 20.87 -15.67 -13.40
CA LEU A 55 19.70 -15.13 -14.09
C LEU A 55 18.96 -16.24 -14.87
N THR A 56 17.90 -15.86 -15.58
CA THR A 56 17.24 -16.70 -16.57
C THR A 56 17.37 -16.08 -17.96
N ARG A 57 17.32 -16.90 -19.03
CA ARG A 57 17.29 -16.41 -20.42
C ARG A 57 16.17 -15.40 -20.64
N GLN A 58 15.00 -15.67 -20.08
CA GLN A 58 13.85 -14.79 -20.17
C GLN A 58 14.14 -13.41 -19.56
N SER A 59 14.77 -13.34 -18.39
CA SER A 59 15.10 -12.07 -17.73
C SER A 59 16.06 -11.24 -18.57
N LEU A 60 17.10 -11.88 -19.09
CA LEU A 60 18.08 -11.21 -19.94
C LEU A 60 17.45 -10.68 -21.22
N ASN A 61 16.65 -11.49 -21.91
CA ASN A 61 15.91 -11.07 -23.11
C ASN A 61 14.98 -9.89 -22.81
N GLN A 62 14.19 -9.98 -21.73
CA GLN A 62 13.26 -8.92 -21.35
C GLN A 62 13.99 -7.59 -21.10
N TRP A 63 15.16 -7.60 -20.45
CA TRP A 63 15.91 -6.37 -20.22
C TRP A 63 16.51 -5.80 -21.51
N MET A 64 17.03 -6.66 -22.40
CA MET A 64 17.52 -6.23 -23.70
C MET A 64 16.40 -5.56 -24.52
N HIS A 65 15.24 -6.22 -24.64
CA HIS A 65 14.09 -5.66 -25.36
C HIS A 65 13.64 -4.33 -24.74
N LYS A 66 13.48 -4.29 -23.42
CA LYS A 66 13.08 -3.06 -22.73
C LYS A 66 14.06 -1.91 -22.90
N VAL A 67 15.37 -2.18 -22.83
CA VAL A 67 16.38 -1.13 -23.02
C VAL A 67 16.40 -0.67 -24.48
N ASN A 68 16.20 -1.58 -25.43
CA ASN A 68 16.11 -1.21 -26.85
C ASN A 68 14.85 -0.37 -27.17
N GLU A 69 13.74 -0.58 -26.45
CA GLU A 69 12.48 0.14 -26.66
C GLU A 69 12.36 1.45 -25.86
N GLU A 70 12.68 1.41 -24.57
CA GLU A 70 12.45 2.50 -23.59
C GLU A 70 13.76 3.19 -23.13
N GLY A 71 14.93 2.71 -23.55
CA GLY A 71 16.23 3.22 -23.11
C GLY A 71 16.63 2.77 -21.69
N LEU A 72 17.67 3.41 -21.13
CA LEU A 72 18.28 3.01 -19.84
C LEU A 72 17.32 3.14 -18.64
N GLU A 73 16.34 4.03 -18.72
CA GLU A 73 15.32 4.24 -17.67
C GLU A 73 14.49 2.97 -17.42
N ALA A 74 14.39 2.08 -18.41
CA ALA A 74 13.69 0.81 -18.30
C ALA A 74 14.33 -0.16 -17.29
N LEU A 75 15.60 0.06 -16.93
CA LEU A 75 16.32 -0.76 -15.94
C LEU A 75 15.92 -0.44 -14.50
N LYS A 76 15.45 0.79 -14.26
CA LYS A 76 14.96 1.20 -12.94
C LYS A 76 13.72 0.40 -12.60
N THR A 77 13.68 -0.12 -11.38
CA THR A 77 12.50 -0.79 -10.86
C THR A 77 11.42 0.26 -10.65
N LYS A 78 10.50 0.41 -11.61
CA LYS A 78 9.25 1.16 -11.39
C LYS A 78 8.58 0.51 -10.17
N SER A 79 8.33 1.30 -9.13
CA SER A 79 7.59 0.85 -7.96
C SER A 79 6.28 0.22 -8.46
N ARG A 80 6.09 -1.08 -8.22
CA ARG A 80 4.80 -1.72 -8.47
C ARG A 80 3.82 -1.08 -7.49
N THR A 81 3.16 0.00 -7.90
CA THR A 81 1.85 0.34 -7.36
C THR A 81 1.06 -0.96 -7.44
N GLY A 82 0.57 -1.46 -6.30
CA GLY A 82 -0.13 -2.73 -6.23
C GLY A 82 -1.37 -2.75 -7.12
N ARG A 83 -2.32 -3.68 -6.86
CA ARG A 83 -3.62 -3.68 -7.54
C ARG A 83 -4.14 -2.23 -7.60
N PRO A 84 -4.38 -1.65 -8.79
CA PRO A 84 -4.91 -0.30 -8.85
C PRO A 84 -6.15 -0.30 -7.99
N SER A 85 -6.15 0.53 -6.95
CA SER A 85 -7.37 0.74 -6.18
C SER A 85 -8.44 1.10 -7.20
N GLN A 86 -9.61 0.51 -7.13
CA GLN A 86 -10.76 0.87 -7.98
C GLN A 86 -11.24 2.34 -7.79
N LEU A 87 -10.44 3.15 -7.12
CA LEU A 87 -10.57 4.58 -7.01
C LEU A 87 -9.65 5.19 -8.05
N ASP A 88 -10.26 5.85 -9.03
CA ASP A 88 -9.56 6.78 -9.89
C ASP A 88 -8.86 7.83 -9.02
N GLN A 89 -7.66 8.24 -9.40
CA GLN A 89 -6.87 9.16 -8.60
C GLN A 89 -7.59 10.52 -8.46
N GLU A 90 -8.37 10.89 -9.48
CA GLU A 90 -9.22 12.08 -9.49
C GLU A 90 -10.31 12.01 -8.42
N VAL A 91 -11.03 10.89 -8.36
CA VAL A 91 -12.09 10.64 -7.35
C VAL A 91 -11.51 10.66 -5.94
N ARG A 92 -10.26 10.24 -5.73
CA ARG A 92 -9.61 10.30 -4.41
C ARG A 92 -9.38 11.73 -3.94
N VAL A 93 -8.88 12.57 -4.83
CA VAL A 93 -8.58 13.97 -4.53
C VAL A 93 -9.88 14.72 -4.24
N GLU A 94 -10.89 14.56 -5.10
CA GLU A 94 -12.19 15.18 -4.92
C GLU A 94 -12.91 14.67 -3.68
N LEU A 95 -12.84 13.36 -3.41
CA LEU A 95 -13.40 12.79 -2.20
C LEU A 95 -12.72 13.34 -0.93
N GLY A 96 -11.40 13.56 -0.96
CA GLY A 96 -10.70 14.23 0.15
C GLY A 96 -11.28 15.60 0.46
N GLN A 97 -11.51 16.42 -0.56
CA GLN A 97 -12.13 17.75 -0.42
C GLN A 97 -13.58 17.68 0.08
N HIS A 98 -14.33 16.66 -0.33
CA HIS A 98 -15.71 16.46 0.12
C HIS A 98 -15.80 16.07 1.60
N ILE A 99 -14.87 15.25 2.09
CA ILE A 99 -14.91 14.79 3.49
C ILE A 99 -14.49 15.92 4.48
N GLU A 100 -13.78 16.97 4.01
CA GLU A 100 -13.54 18.19 4.81
C GLU A 100 -14.82 18.98 5.09
N LYS A 101 -15.83 18.85 4.23
CA LYS A 101 -17.15 19.48 4.38
C LYS A 101 -18.10 18.59 5.17
N SER A 102 -19.23 19.14 5.61
CA SER A 102 -20.25 18.35 6.32
C SER A 102 -21.04 17.51 5.31
N PRO A 103 -21.46 16.27 5.63
CA PRO A 103 -22.41 15.52 4.79
C PRO A 103 -23.71 16.29 4.50
N GLN A 104 -24.07 17.24 5.37
CA GLN A 104 -25.23 18.11 5.18
C GLN A 104 -25.10 19.02 3.96
N ASP A 105 -23.88 19.45 3.63
CA ASP A 105 -23.58 20.27 2.45
C ASP A 105 -23.87 19.51 1.14
N PHE A 106 -23.95 18.18 1.22
CA PHE A 106 -24.28 17.28 0.12
C PHE A 106 -25.70 16.72 0.22
N GLY A 107 -26.56 17.34 1.03
CA GLY A 107 -27.96 16.93 1.19
C GLY A 107 -28.13 15.60 1.93
N ILE A 108 -27.16 15.19 2.75
CA ILE A 108 -27.24 14.01 3.61
C ILE A 108 -27.52 14.47 5.04
N ASN A 109 -28.64 14.01 5.62
CA ASN A 109 -29.04 14.38 6.99
C ASN A 109 -28.23 13.60 8.06
N ARG A 110 -26.91 13.82 8.07
CA ARG A 110 -25.94 13.22 8.98
C ARG A 110 -24.92 14.27 9.40
N VAL A 111 -24.54 14.25 10.68
CA VAL A 111 -23.62 15.24 11.27
C VAL A 111 -22.16 14.91 10.95
N GLN A 112 -21.85 13.65 10.67
CA GLN A 112 -20.48 13.17 10.42
C GLN A 112 -20.45 12.12 9.32
N TRP A 113 -19.29 12.01 8.67
CA TRP A 113 -19.00 10.96 7.71
C TRP A 113 -18.89 9.60 8.41
N ASP A 114 -19.75 8.66 8.01
CA ASP A 114 -19.65 7.25 8.36
C ASP A 114 -19.63 6.38 7.09
N GLY A 115 -19.36 5.08 7.26
CA GLY A 115 -19.30 4.14 6.13
C GLY A 115 -20.56 4.17 5.25
N PRO A 116 -21.78 4.03 5.82
CA PRO A 116 -23.02 4.12 5.06
C PRO A 116 -23.24 5.46 4.37
N THR A 117 -22.93 6.58 5.03
CA THR A 117 -23.04 7.94 4.48
C THR A 117 -22.12 8.12 3.29
N LEU A 118 -20.90 7.61 3.38
CA LEU A 118 -19.96 7.66 2.27
C LEU A 118 -20.41 6.80 1.08
N VAL A 119 -21.05 5.65 1.30
CA VAL A 119 -21.63 4.85 0.21
C VAL A 119 -22.70 5.65 -0.54
N VAL A 120 -23.61 6.31 0.19
CA VAL A 120 -24.67 7.13 -0.40
C VAL A 120 -24.09 8.32 -1.15
N HIS A 121 -23.07 8.97 -0.59
CA HIS A 121 -22.36 10.08 -1.23
C HIS A 121 -21.70 9.66 -2.54
N LEU A 122 -20.97 8.55 -2.52
CA LEU A 122 -20.28 8.01 -3.70
C LEU A 122 -21.24 7.58 -4.80
N GLU A 123 -22.39 7.00 -4.44
CA GLU A 123 -23.41 6.64 -5.42
C GLU A 123 -24.08 7.88 -6.02
N ARG A 124 -24.34 8.93 -5.24
CA ARG A 124 -25.00 10.15 -5.70
C ARG A 124 -24.11 11.09 -6.51
N HIS A 125 -22.87 11.29 -6.07
CA HIS A 125 -21.97 12.29 -6.66
C HIS A 125 -21.01 11.71 -7.70
N PHE A 126 -20.66 10.42 -7.56
CA PHE A 126 -19.67 9.78 -8.43
C PHE A 126 -20.24 8.57 -9.21
N GLY A 127 -21.47 8.15 -8.93
CA GLY A 127 -22.07 6.95 -9.54
C GLY A 127 -21.39 5.63 -9.13
N ILE A 128 -20.54 5.65 -8.09
CA ILE A 128 -19.73 4.50 -7.69
C ILE A 128 -20.45 3.72 -6.58
N LYS A 129 -20.82 2.47 -6.88
CA LYS A 129 -21.42 1.55 -5.89
C LYS A 129 -20.35 0.73 -5.21
N ILE A 130 -20.15 0.96 -3.91
CA ILE A 130 -19.23 0.18 -3.09
C ILE A 130 -19.91 -0.40 -1.84
N LYS A 131 -19.29 -1.43 -1.26
CA LYS A 131 -19.72 -1.98 0.03
C LYS A 131 -19.31 -1.04 1.18
N VAL A 132 -20.10 -1.01 2.26
CA VAL A 132 -19.84 -0.21 3.47
C VAL A 132 -18.42 -0.45 4.03
N ARG A 133 -17.92 -1.69 4.02
CA ARG A 133 -16.56 -2.01 4.48
C ARG A 133 -15.47 -1.34 3.63
N GLN A 134 -15.72 -1.20 2.33
CA GLN A 134 -14.81 -0.51 1.42
C GLN A 134 -14.81 1.00 1.67
N ALA A 135 -15.99 1.58 1.91
CA ALA A 135 -16.14 2.98 2.34
C ALA A 135 -15.41 3.26 3.66
N GLN A 136 -15.59 2.41 4.68
CA GLN A 136 -14.88 2.53 5.96
C GLN A 136 -13.36 2.45 5.78
N TYR A 137 -12.89 1.55 4.92
CA TYR A 137 -11.46 1.46 4.60
C TYR A 137 -10.95 2.75 3.94
N TRP A 138 -11.71 3.36 3.03
CA TRP A 138 -11.35 4.64 2.40
C TRP A 138 -11.34 5.81 3.38
N LEU A 139 -12.32 5.91 4.27
CA LEU A 139 -12.31 6.91 5.36
C LEU A 139 -11.04 6.79 6.20
N HIS A 140 -10.67 5.56 6.59
CA HIS A 140 -9.45 5.33 7.35
C HIS A 140 -8.18 5.70 6.57
N GLN A 141 -8.11 5.41 5.27
CA GLN A 141 -6.97 5.79 4.44
C GLN A 141 -6.82 7.31 4.29
N LEU A 142 -7.94 8.04 4.30
CA LEU A 142 -7.97 9.50 4.24
C LEU A 142 -7.75 10.17 5.60
N GLY A 143 -7.37 9.41 6.64
CA GLY A 143 -7.12 9.93 7.99
C GLY A 143 -8.37 10.18 8.83
N TYR A 144 -9.56 9.83 8.32
CA TYR A 144 -10.81 9.89 9.07
C TYR A 144 -10.96 8.64 9.91
N SER A 145 -10.42 8.72 11.13
CA SER A 145 -10.81 7.80 12.19
C SER A 145 -12.19 8.18 12.66
N LEU A 146 -13.13 7.23 12.64
CA LEU A 146 -14.35 7.32 13.44
C LEU A 146 -13.91 7.59 14.87
N LYS A 147 -13.99 8.85 15.32
CA LYS A 147 -14.13 9.14 16.73
C LYS A 147 -15.51 8.61 17.10
N SER A 148 -15.60 7.28 17.26
CA SER A 148 -16.64 6.69 18.08
C SER A 148 -16.65 7.52 19.35
N ALA A 149 -17.76 8.20 19.60
CA ALA A 149 -17.99 8.81 20.89
C ALA A 149 -17.81 7.67 21.90
N SER A 150 -16.63 7.62 22.53
CA SER A 150 -16.34 6.66 23.57
C SER A 150 -17.32 6.97 24.69
N TYR A 151 -18.40 6.21 24.76
CA TYR A 151 -19.01 5.76 26.01
C TYR A 151 -19.09 6.79 27.14
N SER A 152 -19.59 8.00 26.89
CA SER A 152 -19.84 8.99 27.96
C SER A 152 -21.34 9.26 28.19
N TYR A 153 -22.23 8.76 27.33
CA TYR A 153 -23.69 8.96 27.48
C TYR A 153 -24.44 7.86 28.24
N LEU A 154 -23.76 6.80 28.70
CA LEU A 154 -24.37 5.74 29.53
C LEU A 154 -24.05 5.85 31.03
N GLN A 155 -23.10 6.71 31.43
CA GLN A 155 -22.73 6.87 32.84
C GLN A 155 -23.60 7.90 33.57
N ALA A 156 -24.05 8.96 32.87
CA ALA A 156 -24.97 9.95 33.44
C ALA A 156 -26.36 9.37 33.77
N ARG A 157 -26.89 8.45 32.95
CA ARG A 157 -28.19 7.80 33.23
C ARG A 157 -28.15 6.76 34.36
N LYS A 158 -26.98 6.27 34.76
CA LYS A 158 -26.90 5.26 35.83
C LYS A 158 -27.01 5.90 37.21
N GLU A 159 -26.36 7.05 37.42
CA GLU A 159 -26.51 7.82 38.66
C GLU A 159 -27.91 8.40 38.81
N ASP A 160 -28.50 8.90 37.72
CA ASP A 160 -29.87 9.41 37.72
C ASP A 160 -30.92 8.29 37.92
N ALA A 161 -30.71 7.10 37.34
CA ALA A 161 -31.56 5.94 37.59
C ALA A 161 -31.42 5.38 39.02
N ILE A 162 -30.22 5.45 39.62
CA ILE A 162 -30.00 5.10 41.03
C ILE A 162 -30.68 6.13 41.96
N ARG A 163 -30.59 7.42 41.66
CA ARG A 163 -31.29 8.49 42.40
C ARG A 163 -32.80 8.34 42.31
N PHE A 164 -33.35 8.07 41.13
CA PHE A 164 -34.78 7.85 40.93
C PHE A 164 -35.29 6.61 41.68
N ARG A 165 -34.53 5.50 41.67
CA ARG A 165 -34.90 4.28 42.40
C ARG A 165 -34.81 4.42 43.93
N LYS A 166 -33.89 5.26 44.45
CA LYS A 166 -33.85 5.62 45.88
C LYS A 166 -35.00 6.53 46.29
N ALA A 167 -35.41 7.47 45.44
CA ALA A 167 -36.54 8.36 45.71
C ALA A 167 -37.87 7.59 45.80
N LEU A 168 -38.11 6.61 44.91
CA LEU A 168 -39.32 5.78 44.94
C LEU A 168 -39.42 4.84 46.15
N LYS A 169 -38.29 4.44 46.77
CA LYS A 169 -38.30 3.63 47.98
C LYS A 169 -38.56 4.42 49.27
N LYS A 170 -38.56 5.76 49.22
CA LYS A 170 -38.70 6.61 50.41
C LYS A 170 -40.10 7.23 50.58
N THR A 171 -41.05 6.89 49.70
CA THR A 171 -42.44 7.37 49.74
C THR A 171 -43.47 6.27 50.03
N SER A 172 -43.06 5.06 50.46
CA SER A 172 -43.99 3.99 50.85
C SER A 172 -44.07 3.68 52.35
N GLU A 173 -43.44 4.48 53.22
CA GLU A 173 -43.65 4.40 54.68
C GLU A 173 -43.67 5.81 55.27
N SER A 174 -44.83 6.47 55.18
CA SER A 174 -45.43 7.42 56.14
C SER A 174 -46.70 8.02 55.53
#